data_AF-A0A2T7A5J1-F1
#
_entry.id   AF-A0A2T7A5J1-F1
#
_cell.length_a   1.000
_cell.length_b   1.000
_cell.length_c   1.000
_cell.angle_alpha   90.00
_cell.angle_beta   90.00
_cell.angle_gamma   90.00
#
_symmetry.space_group_name_H-M   'P 1'
#
loop_
_entity.id
_entity.type
_entity.pdbx_description
1 polymer ?
#
loop_
_entity_poly.entity_id
_entity_poly.type
_entity_poly.pdbx_seq_one_letter_code
_entity_poly.pdbx_strand_id
1 'polypeptide(L)'
;MDGELGHQAGCIAGTSEVEEITPIQAAEQANIRHRLTSKEKLVLVRLCVLHGGEYSLPSGRERFWSKMQGLFSTTLDCPASNPRVTISRMLTEYTKKIERERKETGTAQIDGEYEQAMELWRSRVESSGDGRGNHTGGEESQGKKNKKAEKLAAEAHRSNMLTTLSQKRDFQTVMLALEKHDKEEEKKKEKGGPIEPDTLSKAAKWEVKAESLKDKRRKIKEQVEYLNMQLAEEGNRITGILEQVAVALLASTKQSAPVTISKENSPESLQSIKLTSDHSELSSPLQRTSHSAMGDLPGLHQERFSHLEKRVQGVEKELKEVQDNTNKILKILESEN
;
A
#
# COMPACT_ATOMS: atom_id res chain seq x y z
N MET A 1 44.15 18.89 -54.14
CA MET A 1 45.05 18.22 -53.17
C MET A 1 44.21 17.11 -52.58
N ASP A 2 44.19 16.04 -53.35
CA ASP A 2 43.26 14.92 -53.23
C ASP A 2 44.01 13.80 -52.52
N GLY A 3 43.49 13.40 -51.36
CA GLY A 3 44.08 12.37 -50.50
C GLY A 3 43.21 11.12 -50.47
N GLU A 4 43.34 10.30 -51.51
CA GLU A 4 42.90 8.90 -51.52
C GLU A 4 43.63 8.11 -50.43
N LEU A 5 42.90 7.55 -49.47
CA LEU A 5 43.40 6.53 -48.54
C LEU A 5 42.57 5.26 -48.68
N GLY A 6 43.00 4.41 -49.62
CA GLY A 6 42.51 3.05 -49.80
C GLY A 6 42.78 2.20 -48.56
N HIS A 7 41.73 1.59 -48.03
CA HIS A 7 41.84 0.57 -47.00
C HIS A 7 41.66 -0.81 -47.64
N GLN A 8 42.74 -1.59 -47.56
CA GLN A 8 42.84 -2.98 -48.00
C GLN A 8 41.84 -3.86 -47.25
N ALA A 9 41.05 -4.62 -48.02
CA ALA A 9 40.32 -5.78 -47.55
C ALA A 9 41.31 -6.94 -47.32
N GLY A 10 41.67 -7.18 -46.06
CA GLY A 10 42.39 -8.38 -45.63
C GLY A 10 41.42 -9.52 -45.37
N CYS A 11 41.22 -10.41 -46.34
CA CYS A 11 40.55 -11.68 -46.14
C CYS A 11 41.49 -12.65 -45.42
N ILE A 12 41.31 -12.82 -44.10
CA ILE A 12 42.01 -13.84 -43.32
C ILE A 12 41.19 -15.13 -43.42
N ALA A 13 41.65 -16.07 -44.26
CA ALA A 13 41.11 -17.42 -44.32
C ALA A 13 41.55 -18.18 -43.07
N GLY A 14 40.75 -18.12 -42.01
CA GLY A 14 40.90 -18.96 -40.82
C GLY A 14 40.50 -20.39 -41.16
N THR A 15 41.47 -21.30 -41.11
CA THR A 15 41.27 -22.74 -41.19
C THR A 15 40.39 -23.20 -40.02
N SER A 16 39.16 -23.59 -40.33
CA SER A 16 38.22 -24.21 -39.42
C SER A 16 38.71 -25.62 -39.07
N GLU A 17 39.51 -25.75 -38.01
CA GLU A 17 39.63 -27.01 -37.28
C GLU A 17 38.27 -27.31 -36.65
N VAL A 18 37.58 -28.28 -37.22
CA VAL A 18 36.33 -28.84 -36.68
C VAL A 18 36.74 -29.71 -35.50
N GLU A 19 36.89 -29.11 -34.32
CA GLU A 19 36.97 -29.86 -33.07
C GLU A 19 35.63 -30.59 -32.87
N GLU A 20 35.71 -31.93 -32.95
CA GLU A 20 34.62 -32.86 -32.73
C GLU A 20 34.15 -32.76 -31.27
N ILE A 21 33.13 -31.95 -31.03
CA ILE A 21 32.51 -31.76 -29.71
C ILE A 21 31.95 -33.11 -29.25
N THR A 22 32.60 -33.69 -28.26
CA THR A 22 32.13 -34.93 -27.63
C THR A 22 30.75 -34.72 -26.99
N PRO A 23 29.77 -35.63 -27.19
CA PRO A 23 28.37 -35.47 -26.78
C PRO A 23 28.13 -35.42 -25.26
N ILE A 24 29.18 -35.47 -24.44
CA ILE A 24 29.11 -35.44 -22.98
C ILE A 24 29.11 -33.99 -22.45
N GLN A 25 29.73 -33.02 -23.13
CA GLN A 25 29.74 -31.61 -22.71
C GLN A 25 28.44 -30.86 -23.04
N ALA A 26 27.66 -31.34 -24.00
CA ALA A 26 26.35 -30.77 -24.33
C ALA A 26 25.30 -30.99 -23.23
N ALA A 27 25.42 -32.05 -22.43
CA ALA A 27 24.50 -32.34 -21.33
C ALA A 27 24.77 -31.49 -20.07
N GLU A 28 26.00 -31.00 -19.89
CA GLU A 28 26.38 -30.22 -18.70
C GLU A 28 26.05 -28.72 -18.84
N GLN A 29 25.98 -28.21 -20.08
CA GLN A 29 25.54 -26.83 -20.35
C GLN A 29 24.03 -26.61 -20.14
N ALA A 30 23.21 -27.67 -20.09
CA ALA A 30 21.76 -27.57 -19.94
C ALA A 30 21.28 -27.16 -18.53
N ASN A 31 22.18 -27.08 -17.54
CA ASN A 31 21.83 -26.68 -16.17
C ASN A 31 22.69 -25.53 -15.63
N ILE A 32 23.25 -24.71 -16.51
CA ILE A 32 23.87 -23.45 -16.09
C ILE A 32 22.74 -22.47 -15.79
N ARG A 33 22.27 -22.49 -14.54
CA ARG A 33 21.31 -21.51 -14.04
C ARG A 33 21.93 -20.12 -14.16
N HIS A 34 21.48 -19.36 -15.16
CA HIS A 34 21.92 -17.99 -15.38
C HIS A 34 21.74 -17.16 -14.10
N ARG A 35 22.86 -16.71 -13.52
CA ARG A 35 22.88 -15.86 -12.33
C ARG A 35 22.80 -14.41 -12.76
N LEU A 36 21.72 -13.76 -12.33
CA LEU A 36 21.50 -12.34 -12.62
C LEU A 36 22.59 -11.47 -12.01
N THR A 37 23.21 -10.64 -12.84
CA THR A 37 24.15 -9.59 -12.43
C THR A 37 23.42 -8.47 -11.69
N SER A 38 24.14 -7.63 -10.94
CA SER A 38 23.54 -6.50 -10.20
C SER A 38 22.82 -5.52 -11.14
N LYS A 39 23.33 -5.32 -12.35
CA LYS A 39 22.70 -4.46 -13.36
C LYS A 39 21.38 -5.05 -13.86
N GLU A 40 21.35 -6.35 -14.16
CA GLU A 40 20.14 -7.04 -14.61
C GLU A 40 19.06 -7.08 -13.52
N LYS A 41 19.47 -7.30 -12.26
CA LYS A 41 18.58 -7.19 -11.09
C LYS A 41 17.95 -5.80 -11.00
N LEU A 42 18.73 -4.74 -11.16
CA LEU A 42 18.23 -3.37 -11.16
C LEU A 42 17.23 -3.12 -12.30
N VAL A 43 17.53 -3.59 -13.52
CA VAL A 43 16.61 -3.50 -14.66
C VAL A 43 15.28 -4.20 -14.36
N LEU A 44 15.33 -5.41 -13.79
CA LEU A 44 14.12 -6.16 -13.43
C LEU A 44 13.23 -5.39 -12.44
N VAL A 45 13.82 -4.83 -11.39
CA VAL A 45 13.09 -4.08 -10.36
C VAL A 45 12.50 -2.80 -10.95
N ARG A 46 13.26 -2.08 -11.79
CA ARG A 46 12.78 -0.88 -12.49
C ARG A 46 11.58 -1.18 -13.39
N LEU A 47 11.61 -2.30 -14.13
CA LEU A 47 10.46 -2.74 -14.92
C LEU A 47 9.24 -3.01 -14.03
N CYS A 48 9.42 -3.67 -12.88
CA CYS A 48 8.34 -3.89 -11.93
C CYS A 48 7.76 -2.58 -11.36
N VAL A 49 8.61 -1.61 -11.01
CA VAL A 49 8.17 -0.29 -10.52
C VAL A 49 7.38 0.44 -11.60
N LEU A 50 7.91 0.48 -12.83
CA LEU A 50 7.29 1.16 -13.98
C LEU A 50 5.89 0.60 -14.29
N HIS A 51 5.75 -0.71 -14.34
CA HIS A 51 4.49 -1.39 -14.65
C HIS A 51 3.65 -1.74 -13.42
N GLY A 52 4.06 -1.28 -12.24
CA GLY A 52 3.46 -1.70 -10.98
C GLY A 52 1.99 -1.31 -10.80
N GLY A 53 1.46 -0.38 -11.59
CA GLY A 53 0.03 -0.07 -11.61
C GLY A 53 -0.84 -1.27 -12.03
N GLU A 54 -0.33 -2.11 -12.93
CA GLU A 54 -1.04 -3.33 -13.38
C GLU A 54 -1.02 -4.43 -12.31
N TYR A 55 0.00 -4.43 -11.45
CA TYR A 55 0.14 -5.39 -10.34
C TYR A 55 -0.93 -5.19 -9.26
N SER A 56 -1.37 -3.94 -9.04
CA SER A 56 -2.40 -3.60 -8.04
C SER A 56 -3.79 -4.14 -8.38
N LEU A 57 -4.03 -4.56 -9.63
CA LEU A 57 -5.30 -5.15 -10.02
C LEU A 57 -5.43 -6.59 -9.49
N PRO A 58 -6.51 -6.95 -8.78
CA PRO A 58 -6.68 -8.28 -8.19
C PRO A 58 -6.58 -9.42 -9.22
N SER A 59 -7.12 -9.21 -10.42
CA SER A 59 -7.11 -10.16 -11.55
C SER A 59 -5.90 -9.99 -12.47
N GLY A 60 -5.10 -8.93 -12.29
CA GLY A 60 -4.03 -8.53 -13.22
C GLY A 60 -2.67 -9.14 -12.94
N ARG A 61 -2.47 -9.83 -11.81
CA ARG A 61 -1.13 -10.21 -11.36
C ARG A 61 -0.43 -11.25 -12.22
N GLU A 62 -1.15 -12.28 -12.65
CA GLU A 62 -0.54 -13.30 -13.51
C GLU A 62 -0.16 -12.68 -14.85
N ARG A 63 -1.03 -11.84 -15.41
CA ARG A 63 -0.75 -11.05 -16.62
C ARG A 63 0.44 -10.12 -16.43
N PHE A 64 0.54 -9.45 -15.28
CA PHE A 64 1.69 -8.61 -14.94
C PHE A 64 2.98 -9.42 -14.97
N TRP A 65 3.02 -10.60 -14.34
CA TRP A 65 4.23 -11.42 -14.32
C TRP A 65 4.60 -11.98 -15.70
N SER A 66 3.62 -12.41 -16.51
CA SER A 66 3.86 -12.80 -17.90
C SER A 66 4.42 -11.64 -18.73
N LYS A 67 3.89 -10.42 -18.53
CA LYS A 67 4.39 -9.21 -19.19
C LYS A 67 5.81 -8.88 -18.75
N MET A 68 6.10 -8.95 -17.45
CA MET A 68 7.45 -8.71 -16.93
C MET A 68 8.44 -9.72 -17.50
N GLN A 69 8.05 -10.99 -17.63
CA GLN A 69 8.88 -12.03 -18.22
C GLN A 69 9.21 -11.73 -19.69
N GLY A 70 8.22 -11.32 -20.48
CA GLY A 70 8.41 -10.92 -21.88
C GLY A 70 9.31 -9.69 -22.03
N LEU A 71 9.04 -8.62 -21.28
CA LEU A 71 9.85 -7.39 -21.30
C LEU A 71 11.29 -7.66 -20.87
N PHE A 72 11.47 -8.44 -19.81
CA PHE A 72 12.78 -8.76 -19.28
C PHE A 72 13.62 -9.59 -20.26
N SER A 73 13.01 -10.61 -20.87
CA SER A 73 13.68 -11.46 -21.87
C SER A 73 14.08 -10.64 -23.10
N THR A 74 13.22 -9.72 -23.53
CA THR A 74 13.50 -8.82 -24.67
C THR A 74 14.62 -7.82 -24.35
N THR A 75 14.69 -7.33 -23.11
CA THR A 75 15.65 -6.28 -22.73
C THR A 75 17.08 -6.82 -22.53
N LEU A 76 17.22 -8.05 -22.06
CA LEU A 76 18.52 -8.62 -21.67
C LEU A 76 19.01 -9.74 -22.59
N ASP A 77 18.20 -10.13 -23.59
CA ASP A 77 18.48 -11.27 -24.46
C ASP A 77 18.85 -12.55 -23.69
N CYS A 78 18.25 -12.71 -22.50
CA CYS A 78 18.56 -13.79 -21.57
C CYS A 78 17.39 -14.78 -21.52
N PRO A 79 17.68 -16.10 -21.42
CA PRO A 79 16.65 -17.12 -21.30
C PRO A 79 15.78 -16.87 -20.07
N ALA A 80 14.46 -16.98 -20.25
CA ALA A 80 13.45 -16.41 -19.38
C ALA A 80 13.51 -16.95 -17.93
N SER A 81 14.29 -16.30 -17.08
CA SER A 81 14.26 -16.47 -15.63
C SER A 81 12.86 -16.09 -15.13
N ASN A 82 12.28 -16.88 -14.22
CA ASN A 82 10.97 -16.57 -13.65
C ASN A 82 11.09 -15.27 -12.81
N PRO A 83 10.54 -14.13 -13.29
CA PRO A 83 10.76 -12.83 -12.66
C PRO A 83 10.07 -12.76 -11.29
N ARG A 84 8.95 -13.46 -11.12
CA ARG A 84 8.20 -13.51 -9.85
C ARG A 84 9.04 -14.11 -8.74
N VAL A 85 9.64 -15.28 -8.99
CA VAL A 85 10.48 -15.98 -8.00
C VAL A 85 11.72 -15.15 -7.70
N THR A 86 12.34 -14.58 -8.73
CA THR A 86 13.53 -13.74 -8.61
C THR A 86 13.26 -12.50 -7.75
N ILE A 87 12.22 -11.73 -8.04
CA ILE A 87 11.84 -10.52 -7.28
C ILE A 87 11.46 -10.88 -5.84
N SER A 88 10.73 -11.98 -5.62
CA SER A 88 10.36 -12.42 -4.28
C SER A 88 11.59 -12.75 -3.41
N ARG A 89 12.58 -13.43 -4.00
CA ARG A 89 13.87 -13.70 -3.36
C ARG A 89 14.62 -12.40 -3.07
N MET A 90 14.71 -11.50 -4.04
CA MET A 90 15.38 -10.21 -3.88
C MET A 90 14.74 -9.34 -2.78
N LEU A 91 13.41 -9.31 -2.68
CA LEU A 91 12.69 -8.60 -1.62
C LEU A 91 13.01 -9.18 -0.23
N THR A 92 13.12 -10.50 -0.14
CA THR A 92 13.47 -11.18 1.12
C THR A 92 14.91 -10.86 1.53
N GLU A 93 15.86 -10.92 0.60
CA GLU A 93 17.26 -10.56 0.82
C GLU A 93 17.41 -9.09 1.22
N TYR A 94 16.72 -8.19 0.52
CA TYR A 94 16.68 -6.76 0.81
C TYR A 94 16.12 -6.47 2.21
N THR A 95 14.99 -7.08 2.58
CA THR A 95 14.40 -6.89 3.92
C THR A 95 15.37 -7.33 5.02
N LYS A 96 16.03 -8.49 4.85
CA LYS A 96 17.06 -8.97 5.79
C LYS A 96 18.27 -8.03 5.87
N LYS A 97 18.68 -7.45 4.75
CA LYS A 97 19.78 -6.46 4.69
C LYS A 97 19.41 -5.22 5.52
N ILE A 98 18.25 -4.63 5.28
CA ILE A 98 17.75 -3.46 6.01
C ILE A 98 17.59 -3.74 7.51
N GLU A 99 17.05 -4.90 7.89
CA GLU A 99 16.95 -5.31 9.29
C GLU A 99 18.32 -5.46 9.98
N ARG A 100 19.32 -5.98 9.25
CA ARG A 100 20.68 -6.11 9.76
C ARG A 100 21.32 -4.74 9.96
N GLU A 101 21.28 -3.89 8.95
CA GLU A 101 21.83 -2.53 9.01
C GLU A 101 21.18 -1.75 10.16
N ARG A 102 19.85 -1.79 10.28
CA ARG A 102 19.13 -1.16 11.39
C ARG A 102 19.59 -1.65 12.77
N LYS A 103 19.95 -2.92 12.91
CA LYS A 103 20.49 -3.47 14.17
C LYS A 103 21.93 -3.03 14.44
N GLU A 104 22.74 -2.87 13.39
CA GLU A 104 24.17 -2.55 13.50
C GLU A 104 24.42 -1.04 13.70
N THR A 105 23.73 -0.18 12.95
CA THR A 105 23.97 1.28 12.93
C THR A 105 22.84 2.08 13.61
N GLY A 106 21.75 1.43 14.01
CA GLY A 106 20.54 2.08 14.52
C GLY A 106 19.67 2.77 13.45
N THR A 107 20.17 2.92 12.22
CA THR A 107 19.47 3.56 11.09
C THR A 107 19.77 2.83 9.78
N ALA A 108 18.76 2.54 8.97
CA ALA A 108 18.98 1.95 7.65
C ALA A 108 19.10 3.07 6.60
N GLN A 109 20.23 3.12 5.89
CA GLN A 109 20.47 4.10 4.82
C GLN A 109 20.17 3.47 3.45
N ILE A 110 19.37 4.16 2.62
CA ILE A 110 18.95 3.70 1.29
C ILE A 110 19.72 4.51 0.24
N ASP A 111 21.00 4.21 0.09
CA ASP A 111 21.92 5.08 -0.65
C ASP A 111 22.13 4.65 -2.12
N GLY A 112 21.76 3.42 -2.48
CA GLY A 112 21.94 2.89 -3.84
C GLY A 112 20.67 2.93 -4.69
N GLU A 113 20.84 3.09 -6.01
CA GLU A 113 19.72 3.06 -6.98
C GLU A 113 18.92 1.75 -6.90
N TYR A 114 19.60 0.64 -6.60
CA TYR A 114 18.99 -0.65 -6.43
C TYR A 114 18.11 -0.70 -5.18
N GLU A 115 18.64 -0.25 -4.05
CA GLU A 115 17.92 -0.16 -2.78
C GLU A 115 16.70 0.77 -2.89
N GLN A 116 16.85 1.92 -3.54
CA GLN A 116 15.74 2.84 -3.80
C GLN A 116 14.65 2.20 -4.66
N ALA A 117 15.02 1.51 -5.74
CA ALA A 117 14.06 0.81 -6.60
C ALA A 117 13.36 -0.34 -5.86
N MET A 118 14.10 -1.05 -5.01
CA MET A 118 13.54 -2.12 -4.16
C MET A 118 12.57 -1.58 -3.12
N GLU A 119 12.88 -0.44 -2.50
CA GLU A 119 11.98 0.22 -1.55
C GLU A 119 10.69 0.67 -2.23
N LEU A 120 10.79 1.34 -3.39
CA LEU A 120 9.61 1.74 -4.18
C LEU A 120 8.72 0.56 -4.55
N TRP A 121 9.34 -0.55 -4.99
CA TRP A 121 8.60 -1.76 -5.30
C TRP A 121 7.95 -2.37 -4.05
N ARG A 122 8.68 -2.45 -2.94
CA ARG A 122 8.19 -2.94 -1.65
C ARG A 122 6.98 -2.14 -1.17
N SER A 123 7.08 -0.81 -1.11
CA SER A 123 5.98 0.06 -0.69
C SER A 123 4.74 -0.12 -1.56
N ARG A 124 4.92 -0.36 -2.87
CA ARG A 124 3.81 -0.63 -3.79
C ARG A 124 3.16 -1.99 -3.52
N VAL A 125 3.94 -3.04 -3.27
CA VAL A 125 3.40 -4.37 -2.92
C VAL A 125 2.61 -4.27 -1.62
N GLU A 126 3.13 -3.58 -0.61
CA GLU A 126 2.45 -3.35 0.68
C GLU A 126 1.15 -2.55 0.50
N SER A 127 1.18 -1.50 -0.33
CA SER A 127 0.00 -0.66 -0.62
C SER A 127 -1.07 -1.35 -1.46
N SER A 128 -0.74 -2.43 -2.18
CA SER A 128 -1.69 -3.13 -3.05
C SER A 128 -2.81 -3.87 -2.29
N GLY A 129 -2.80 -3.84 -0.94
CA GLY A 129 -3.88 -4.36 -0.12
C GLY A 129 -4.06 -5.88 -0.21
N ASP A 130 -3.08 -6.61 -0.74
CA ASP A 130 -3.21 -8.05 -0.98
C ASP A 130 -3.39 -8.88 0.31
N GLY A 131 -3.14 -8.30 1.49
CA GLY A 131 -3.17 -9.04 2.77
C GLY A 131 -2.18 -10.21 2.86
N ARG A 132 -1.49 -10.53 1.76
CA ARG A 132 -0.39 -11.49 1.63
C ARG A 132 0.98 -10.82 1.68
N GLY A 133 1.03 -9.49 1.63
CA GLY A 133 2.25 -8.74 1.93
C GLY A 133 2.75 -9.29 3.24
N ASN A 134 3.94 -9.93 3.21
CA ASN A 134 4.52 -10.75 4.27
C ASN A 134 4.17 -10.21 5.67
N HIS A 135 3.02 -10.62 6.19
CA HIS A 135 2.82 -10.77 7.61
C HIS A 135 3.61 -12.03 7.98
N THR A 136 4.93 -11.94 7.88
CA THR A 136 5.78 -12.35 8.99
C THR A 136 5.36 -11.47 10.17
N GLY A 137 4.16 -11.57 10.73
CA GLY A 137 3.72 -12.77 11.43
C GLY A 137 4.45 -12.92 12.78
N GLY A 138 5.40 -12.03 13.08
CA GLY A 138 6.16 -11.97 14.33
C GLY A 138 5.97 -10.66 15.10
N GLU A 139 5.92 -9.50 14.42
CA GLU A 139 5.97 -8.23 15.15
C GLU A 139 4.63 -7.75 15.72
N GLU A 140 3.47 -8.18 15.21
CA GLU A 140 2.20 -7.73 15.80
C GLU A 140 1.80 -8.50 17.07
N SER A 141 2.38 -9.69 17.29
CA SER A 141 2.17 -10.48 18.51
C SER A 141 3.20 -10.16 19.61
N GLN A 142 4.44 -9.77 19.25
CA GLN A 142 5.40 -9.20 20.21
C GLN A 142 5.13 -7.71 20.47
N GLY A 143 4.65 -6.98 19.47
CA GLY A 143 4.24 -5.58 19.56
C GLY A 143 3.08 -5.37 20.53
N LYS A 144 2.16 -6.33 20.71
CA LYS A 144 1.11 -6.18 21.75
C LYS A 144 1.64 -6.31 23.19
N LYS A 145 2.67 -7.13 23.42
CA LYS A 145 3.32 -7.21 24.74
C LYS A 145 4.18 -5.98 24.99
N ASN A 146 4.96 -5.56 23.99
CA ASN A 146 5.82 -4.37 24.12
C ASN A 146 5.02 -3.07 24.12
N LYS A 147 3.92 -2.95 23.38
CA LYS A 147 3.05 -1.76 23.38
C LYS A 147 2.32 -1.58 24.71
N LYS A 148 2.05 -2.65 25.46
CA LYS A 148 1.52 -2.54 26.84
C LYS A 148 2.61 -2.06 27.80
N ALA A 149 3.83 -2.59 27.69
CA ALA A 149 4.97 -2.15 28.48
C ALA A 149 5.37 -0.70 28.16
N GLU A 150 5.40 -0.31 26.89
CA GLU A 150 5.70 1.03 26.41
C GLU A 150 4.59 2.02 26.76
N LYS A 151 3.31 1.63 26.66
CA LYS A 151 2.20 2.45 27.16
C LYS A 151 2.28 2.66 28.67
N LEU A 152 2.59 1.62 29.45
CA LEU A 152 2.79 1.73 30.90
C LEU A 152 4.01 2.60 31.24
N ALA A 153 5.11 2.48 30.50
CA ALA A 153 6.30 3.31 30.68
C ALA A 153 6.02 4.77 30.30
N ALA A 154 5.31 5.02 29.21
CA ALA A 154 4.92 6.36 28.78
C ALA A 154 3.94 7.02 29.76
N GLU A 155 2.99 6.25 30.31
CA GLU A 155 2.05 6.72 31.32
C GLU A 155 2.75 7.00 32.67
N ALA A 156 3.69 6.14 33.08
CA ALA A 156 4.53 6.38 34.25
C ALA A 156 5.42 7.63 34.07
N HIS A 157 6.00 7.80 32.87
CA HIS A 157 6.80 8.98 32.53
C HIS A 157 5.94 10.26 32.54
N ARG A 158 4.74 10.22 31.94
CA ARG A 158 3.79 11.33 31.96
C ARG A 158 3.33 11.66 33.38
N SER A 159 3.05 10.66 34.20
CA SER A 159 2.68 10.85 35.61
C SER A 159 3.84 11.47 36.40
N ASN A 160 5.08 11.03 36.19
CA ASN A 160 6.27 11.60 36.84
C ASN A 160 6.60 13.03 36.36
N MET A 161 6.22 13.40 35.14
CA MET A 161 6.36 14.78 34.64
C MET A 161 5.32 15.73 35.23
N LEU A 162 4.16 15.20 35.65
CA LEU A 162 3.05 15.98 36.19
C LEU A 162 3.01 16.03 37.73
N THR A 163 3.82 15.22 38.43
CA THR A 163 3.93 15.25 39.89
C THR A 163 5.06 16.16 40.37
N THR A 164 4.82 16.86 41.48
CA THR A 164 5.84 17.68 42.15
C THR A 164 6.97 16.79 42.67
N LEU A 165 8.19 17.32 42.78
CA LEU A 165 9.39 16.54 43.14
C LEU A 165 9.25 15.73 44.45
N SER A 166 8.39 16.15 45.38
CA SER A 166 8.10 15.41 46.63
C SER A 166 7.18 14.20 46.47
N GLN A 167 6.53 14.03 45.31
CA GLN A 167 5.61 12.92 44.99
C GLN A 167 6.12 12.02 43.86
N LYS A 168 7.32 12.26 43.32
CA LYS A 168 7.91 11.34 42.34
C LYS A 168 8.19 10.02 43.04
N ARG A 169 7.71 8.92 42.45
CA ARG A 169 8.03 7.57 42.96
C ARG A 169 9.54 7.39 42.92
N ASP A 170 10.11 6.96 44.04
CA ASP A 170 11.53 6.65 44.11
C ASP A 170 11.88 5.60 43.06
N PHE A 171 13.00 5.81 42.38
CA PHE A 171 13.51 4.94 41.33
C PHE A 171 13.61 3.48 41.81
N GLN A 172 13.93 3.30 43.09
CA GLN A 172 14.03 2.00 43.76
C GLN A 172 12.67 1.27 43.83
N THR A 173 11.56 1.99 44.00
CA THR A 173 10.21 1.42 44.02
C THR A 173 9.79 0.95 42.63
N VAL A 174 10.14 1.70 41.58
CA VAL A 174 9.84 1.33 40.19
C VAL A 174 10.63 0.10 39.76
N MET A 175 11.92 0.04 40.12
CA MET A 175 12.77 -1.13 39.86
C MET A 175 12.26 -2.39 40.58
N LEU A 176 11.84 -2.27 41.84
CA LEU A 176 11.24 -3.38 42.59
C LEU A 176 9.91 -3.87 42.00
N ALA A 177 9.10 -2.98 41.42
CA ALA A 177 7.84 -3.35 40.78
C ALA A 177 8.07 -4.12 39.46
N LEU A 178 9.07 -3.72 38.68
CA LEU A 178 9.51 -4.43 37.47
C LEU A 178 10.03 -5.84 37.81
N GLU A 179 10.92 -5.95 38.80
CA GLU A 179 11.49 -7.25 39.20
C GLU A 179 10.41 -8.21 39.75
N LYS A 180 9.39 -7.69 40.44
CA LYS A 180 8.24 -8.50 40.88
C LYS A 180 7.39 -9.01 39.71
N HIS A 181 7.21 -8.20 38.67
CA HIS A 181 6.45 -8.58 37.48
C HIS A 181 7.16 -9.69 36.69
N ASP A 182 8.49 -9.62 36.57
CA ASP A 182 9.28 -10.66 35.90
C ASP A 182 9.25 -11.98 36.70
N LYS A 183 9.34 -11.92 38.03
CA LYS A 183 9.22 -13.09 38.90
C LYS A 183 7.82 -13.72 38.90
N GLU A 184 6.75 -12.93 38.71
CA GLU A 184 5.39 -13.47 38.54
C GLU A 184 5.18 -14.15 37.18
N GLU A 185 5.79 -13.63 36.11
CA GLU A 185 5.79 -14.28 34.79
C GLU A 185 6.60 -15.59 34.80
N GLU A 186 7.73 -15.65 35.51
CA GLU A 186 8.49 -16.89 35.70
C GLU A 186 7.75 -17.92 36.54
N LYS A 187 7.09 -17.50 37.64
CA LYS A 187 6.27 -18.43 38.47
C LYS A 187 5.04 -18.96 37.74
N LYS A 188 4.52 -18.28 36.71
CA LYS A 188 3.48 -18.82 35.81
C LYS A 188 4.01 -19.88 34.84
N LYS A 189 5.33 -19.92 34.59
CA LYS A 189 5.97 -20.99 33.81
C LYS A 189 6.43 -22.15 34.69
N GLU A 190 6.72 -21.89 35.97
CA GLU A 190 7.27 -22.89 36.91
C GLU A 190 6.22 -23.71 37.68
N LYS A 191 4.91 -23.40 37.54
CA LYS A 191 3.83 -24.35 37.86
C LYS A 191 3.53 -25.36 36.74
N GLY A 192 4.41 -25.47 35.74
CA GLY A 192 4.58 -26.70 34.96
C GLY A 192 5.59 -27.57 35.68
N GLY A 193 5.11 -28.60 36.39
CA GLY A 193 5.94 -29.51 37.17
C GLY A 193 7.02 -30.25 36.35
N PRO A 194 7.92 -30.95 37.05
CA PRO A 194 9.06 -31.64 36.46
C PRO A 194 8.69 -32.50 35.25
N ILE A 195 9.50 -32.36 34.22
CA ILE A 195 9.41 -33.00 32.91
C ILE A 195 9.42 -34.52 33.07
N GLU A 196 8.23 -35.13 33.06
CA GLU A 196 8.07 -36.46 32.47
C GLU A 196 8.01 -36.33 30.94
N PRO A 197 8.60 -37.28 30.19
CA PRO A 197 8.59 -37.26 28.74
C PRO A 197 7.15 -37.25 28.19
N ASP A 198 6.89 -36.16 27.48
CA ASP A 198 5.67 -35.69 26.86
C ASP A 198 5.01 -36.77 25.95
N THR A 199 4.21 -37.65 26.55
CA THR A 199 3.24 -38.52 25.86
C THR A 199 1.82 -37.98 25.96
N LEU A 200 1.65 -36.67 26.20
CA LEU A 200 0.37 -36.01 25.99
C LEU A 200 0.02 -36.09 24.51
N SER A 201 -0.92 -37.00 24.23
CA SER A 201 -1.38 -37.34 22.89
C SER A 201 -1.66 -36.07 22.08
N LYS A 202 -1.26 -36.09 20.81
CA LYS A 202 -1.48 -34.97 19.86
C LYS A 202 -2.92 -34.44 19.94
N ALA A 203 -3.90 -35.29 20.27
CA ALA A 203 -5.31 -34.95 20.47
C ALA A 203 -5.53 -33.80 21.48
N ALA A 204 -4.88 -33.82 22.64
CA ALA A 204 -5.05 -32.77 23.66
C ALA A 204 -4.51 -31.40 23.18
N LYS A 205 -3.40 -31.40 22.42
CA LYS A 205 -2.84 -30.18 21.83
C LYS A 205 -3.77 -29.58 20.74
N TRP A 206 -4.51 -30.43 20.02
CA TRP A 206 -5.49 -29.97 19.03
C TRP A 206 -6.75 -29.36 19.67
N GLU A 207 -7.19 -29.89 20.80
CA GLU A 207 -8.39 -29.40 21.50
C GLU A 207 -8.21 -27.98 22.04
N VAL A 208 -7.07 -27.68 22.68
CA VAL A 208 -6.72 -26.33 23.14
C VAL A 208 -6.64 -25.34 21.96
N LYS A 209 -6.10 -25.78 20.81
CA LYS A 209 -6.02 -24.95 19.60
C LYS A 209 -7.39 -24.70 18.99
N ALA A 210 -8.28 -25.69 19.02
CA ALA A 210 -9.66 -25.56 18.54
C ALA A 210 -10.45 -24.57 19.40
N GLU A 211 -10.29 -24.61 20.72
CA GLU A 211 -10.98 -23.68 21.63
C GLU A 211 -10.47 -22.25 21.46
N SER A 212 -9.16 -22.05 21.29
CA SER A 212 -8.59 -20.73 20.97
C SER A 212 -9.11 -20.17 19.63
N LEU A 213 -9.32 -21.02 18.61
CA LEU A 213 -9.89 -20.61 17.34
C LEU A 213 -11.37 -20.23 17.46
N LYS A 214 -12.15 -20.92 18.30
CA LYS A 214 -13.54 -20.55 18.57
C LYS A 214 -13.62 -19.19 19.25
N ASP A 215 -12.76 -18.91 20.23
CA ASP A 215 -12.71 -17.60 20.90
C ASP A 215 -12.38 -16.47 19.91
N LYS A 216 -11.40 -16.69 19.00
CA LYS A 216 -11.08 -15.72 17.94
C LYS A 216 -12.25 -15.49 16.99
N ARG A 217 -12.98 -16.54 16.60
CA ARG A 217 -14.18 -16.42 15.76
C ARG A 217 -15.29 -15.64 16.47
N ARG A 218 -15.46 -15.84 17.79
CA ARG A 218 -16.41 -15.08 18.61
C ARG A 218 -16.06 -13.59 18.63
N LYS A 219 -14.80 -13.25 18.89
CA LYS A 219 -14.32 -11.85 18.87
C LYS A 219 -14.48 -11.16 17.51
N ILE A 220 -14.22 -11.89 16.42
CA ILE A 220 -14.45 -11.34 15.07
C ILE A 220 -15.94 -11.06 14.86
N LYS A 221 -16.83 -11.97 15.28
CA LYS A 221 -18.27 -11.77 15.19
C LYS A 221 -18.74 -10.56 16.01
N GLU A 222 -18.27 -10.43 17.24
CA GLU A 222 -18.56 -9.28 18.12
C GLU A 222 -18.08 -7.96 17.51
N GLN A 223 -16.88 -7.94 16.89
CA GLN A 223 -16.38 -6.74 16.20
C GLN A 223 -17.22 -6.37 14.97
N VAL A 224 -17.67 -7.36 14.19
CA VAL A 224 -18.55 -7.12 13.04
C VAL A 224 -19.90 -6.57 13.49
N GLU A 225 -20.48 -7.13 14.56
CA GLU A 225 -21.72 -6.61 15.16
C GLU A 225 -21.54 -5.18 15.68
N TYR A 226 -20.41 -4.87 16.32
CA TYR A 226 -20.08 -3.51 16.77
C TYR A 226 -19.97 -2.51 15.62
N LEU A 227 -19.27 -2.86 14.53
CA LEU A 227 -19.14 -2.00 13.36
C LEU A 227 -20.49 -1.79 12.65
N ASN A 228 -21.32 -2.83 12.56
CA ASN A 228 -22.67 -2.71 12.01
C ASN A 228 -23.55 -1.78 12.86
N MET A 229 -23.42 -1.83 14.18
CA MET A 229 -24.12 -0.92 15.09
C MET A 229 -23.69 0.54 14.88
N GLN A 230 -22.37 0.81 14.77
CA GLN A 230 -21.88 2.15 14.45
C GLN A 230 -22.35 2.64 13.08
N LEU A 231 -22.36 1.76 12.08
CA LEU A 231 -22.81 2.11 10.73
C LEU A 231 -24.31 2.47 10.73
N ALA A 232 -25.13 1.74 11.49
CA ALA A 232 -26.54 2.06 11.67
C ALA A 232 -26.75 3.39 12.40
N GLU A 233 -25.96 3.68 13.43
CA GLU A 233 -25.98 4.95 14.16
C GLU A 233 -25.61 6.14 13.27
N GLU A 234 -24.51 6.04 12.51
CA GLU A 234 -24.11 7.07 11.55
C GLU A 234 -25.13 7.22 10.41
N GLY A 235 -25.75 6.12 9.96
CA GLY A 235 -26.85 6.16 8.99
C GLY A 235 -28.05 6.95 9.51
N ASN A 236 -28.46 6.73 10.76
CA ASN A 236 -29.53 7.49 11.41
C ASN A 236 -29.15 8.97 11.57
N ARG A 237 -27.90 9.26 11.93
CA ARG A 237 -27.38 10.63 12.06
C ARG A 237 -27.42 11.39 10.74
N ILE A 238 -26.96 10.78 9.66
CA ILE A 238 -26.99 11.38 8.31
C ILE A 238 -28.44 11.62 7.88
N THR A 239 -29.33 10.66 8.12
CA THR A 239 -30.76 10.79 7.80
C THR A 239 -31.37 12.00 8.53
N GLY A 240 -31.07 12.18 9.82
CA GLY A 240 -31.55 13.34 10.59
C GLY A 240 -31.01 14.68 10.07
N ILE A 241 -29.76 14.75 9.61
CA ILE A 241 -29.20 15.95 8.98
C ILE A 241 -29.94 16.28 7.68
N LEU A 242 -30.20 15.27 6.84
CA LEU A 242 -30.91 15.46 5.57
C LEU A 242 -32.35 15.92 5.78
N GLU A 243 -33.05 15.39 6.79
CA GLU A 243 -34.39 15.85 7.16
C GLU A 243 -34.39 17.34 7.60
N GLN A 244 -33.40 17.75 8.40
CA GLN A 244 -33.27 19.15 8.82
C GLN A 244 -33.00 20.09 7.63
N VAL A 245 -32.13 19.69 6.70
CA VAL A 245 -31.86 20.47 5.48
C VAL A 245 -33.12 20.60 4.62
N ALA A 246 -33.91 19.52 4.47
CA ALA A 246 -35.16 19.56 3.73
C ALA A 246 -36.18 20.54 4.36
N VAL A 247 -36.32 20.53 5.69
CA VAL A 247 -37.19 21.47 6.42
C VAL A 247 -36.71 22.92 6.24
N ALA A 248 -35.41 23.17 6.32
CA ALA A 248 -34.84 24.51 6.14
C ALA A 248 -35.06 25.06 4.72
N LEU A 249 -34.93 24.22 3.69
CA LEU A 249 -35.20 24.59 2.30
C LEU A 249 -36.69 24.90 2.06
N LEU A 250 -37.60 24.12 2.67
CA LEU A 250 -39.04 24.38 2.61
C LEU A 250 -39.46 25.65 3.36
N ALA A 251 -38.75 26.01 4.43
CA ALA A 251 -38.98 27.26 5.15
C ALA A 251 -38.48 28.47 4.35
N SER A 252 -37.32 28.36 3.70
CA SER A 252 -36.71 29.42 2.89
C SER A 252 -37.58 29.79 1.68
N THR A 253 -38.18 28.80 1.01
CA THR A 253 -39.07 29.03 -0.15
C THR A 253 -40.36 29.76 0.18
N LYS A 254 -40.81 29.76 1.44
CA LYS A 254 -42.02 30.51 1.87
C LYS A 254 -41.74 31.99 2.18
N GLN A 255 -40.49 32.40 2.35
CA GLN A 255 -40.14 33.78 2.72
C GLN A 255 -39.74 34.67 1.54
N SER A 256 -39.56 34.14 0.33
CA SER A 256 -39.44 34.99 -0.85
C SER A 256 -40.84 35.50 -1.25
N ALA A 257 -41.24 36.61 -0.65
CA ALA A 257 -42.34 37.42 -1.16
C ALA A 257 -42.09 37.70 -2.66
N PRO A 258 -43.13 37.72 -3.50
CA PRO A 258 -42.99 38.00 -4.92
C PRO A 258 -42.36 39.38 -5.08
N VAL A 259 -41.08 39.41 -5.44
CA VAL A 259 -40.42 40.63 -5.90
C VAL A 259 -41.16 41.04 -7.15
N THR A 260 -41.96 42.08 -7.05
CA THR A 260 -42.58 42.78 -8.17
C THR A 260 -41.44 43.34 -9.01
N ILE A 261 -41.03 42.58 -10.02
CA ILE A 261 -40.05 43.03 -11.01
C ILE A 261 -40.76 44.10 -11.84
N SER A 262 -40.46 45.36 -11.51
CA SER A 262 -40.80 46.52 -12.32
C SER A 262 -40.19 46.34 -13.70
N LYS A 263 -41.09 46.28 -14.68
CA LYS A 263 -40.86 46.19 -16.11
C LYS A 263 -40.24 47.49 -16.60
N GLU A 264 -38.92 47.54 -16.74
CA GLU A 264 -38.25 48.58 -17.52
C GLU A 264 -37.60 47.98 -18.76
N ASN A 265 -37.86 48.67 -19.87
CA ASN A 265 -37.66 48.23 -21.24
C ASN A 265 -36.18 48.25 -21.63
N SER A 266 -35.68 47.16 -22.21
CA SER A 266 -34.56 47.23 -23.16
C SER A 266 -34.69 46.10 -24.18
N PRO A 267 -34.89 46.40 -25.48
CA PRO A 267 -34.77 45.42 -26.53
C PRO A 267 -33.29 45.30 -26.96
N GLU A 268 -33.03 44.30 -27.81
CA GLU A 268 -31.77 44.06 -28.56
C GLU A 268 -30.71 43.19 -27.87
N SER A 269 -30.74 41.89 -28.18
CA SER A 269 -29.76 41.29 -29.12
C SER A 269 -29.75 39.77 -28.90
N LEU A 270 -30.60 39.07 -29.66
CA LEU A 270 -30.56 37.61 -29.77
C LEU A 270 -29.51 37.24 -30.82
N GLN A 271 -28.33 36.81 -30.39
CA GLN A 271 -27.45 36.02 -31.24
C GLN A 271 -27.67 34.53 -30.98
N SER A 272 -28.45 33.95 -31.89
CA SER A 272 -28.64 32.51 -32.08
C SER A 272 -27.33 31.85 -32.49
N ILE A 273 -26.72 31.06 -31.58
CA ILE A 273 -25.64 30.15 -31.95
C ILE A 273 -26.27 28.86 -32.48
N LYS A 274 -26.33 28.77 -33.81
CA LYS A 274 -26.77 27.61 -34.58
C LYS A 274 -25.52 26.82 -34.97
N LEU A 275 -25.21 25.74 -34.24
CA LEU A 275 -24.17 24.80 -34.64
C LEU A 275 -24.81 23.69 -35.49
N THR A 276 -24.76 23.89 -36.80
CA THR A 276 -24.95 22.83 -37.81
C THR A 276 -23.57 22.33 -38.23
N SER A 277 -23.30 21.05 -37.99
CA SER A 277 -22.12 20.36 -38.56
C SER A 277 -22.61 19.10 -39.25
N ASP A 278 -23.14 19.30 -40.46
CA ASP A 278 -23.25 18.24 -41.46
C ASP A 278 -21.90 18.14 -42.18
N HIS A 279 -21.23 17.00 -42.04
CA HIS A 279 -20.22 16.60 -43.02
C HIS A 279 -20.51 15.19 -43.53
N SER A 280 -20.67 15.17 -44.83
CA SER A 280 -21.12 14.11 -45.70
C SER A 280 -20.23 12.87 -45.69
N GLU A 281 -20.95 11.77 -45.77
CA GLU A 281 -20.61 10.48 -46.38
C GLU A 281 -19.64 10.57 -47.57
N LEU A 282 -18.56 9.79 -47.51
CA LEU A 282 -17.94 9.19 -48.69
C LEU A 282 -17.58 7.72 -48.38
N SER A 283 -18.27 6.85 -49.11
CA SER A 283 -17.98 5.45 -49.47
C SER A 283 -16.52 5.33 -49.99
N SER A 284 -15.74 4.25 -49.85
CA SER A 284 -16.01 2.82 -50.12
C SER A 284 -14.92 1.87 -49.48
N PRO A 285 -14.66 0.60 -49.90
CA PRO A 285 -14.82 -0.58 -49.05
C PRO A 285 -13.57 -1.49 -48.90
N LEU A 286 -13.65 -2.51 -48.02
CA LEU A 286 -12.78 -3.71 -47.92
C LEU A 286 -11.28 -3.43 -47.61
N GLN A 287 -10.68 -3.89 -46.52
CA GLN A 287 -10.51 -5.31 -46.16
C GLN A 287 -10.33 -5.53 -44.65
N ARG A 288 -10.74 -6.74 -44.23
CA ARG A 288 -10.49 -7.41 -42.94
C ARG A 288 -9.03 -7.30 -42.49
N THR A 289 -8.80 -7.03 -41.20
CA THR A 289 -8.37 -8.04 -40.20
C THR A 289 -8.34 -7.45 -38.78
N SER A 290 -9.24 -7.96 -37.93
CA SER A 290 -8.97 -8.47 -36.57
C SER A 290 -8.55 -7.50 -35.44
N HIS A 291 -9.57 -7.06 -34.70
CA HIS A 291 -9.65 -6.91 -33.22
C HIS A 291 -8.70 -5.91 -32.52
N SER A 292 -9.03 -4.62 -32.70
CA SER A 292 -8.72 -3.55 -31.74
C SER A 292 -9.70 -3.61 -30.56
N ALA A 293 -9.21 -4.04 -29.39
CA ALA A 293 -9.93 -3.93 -28.12
C ALA A 293 -9.65 -2.54 -27.49
N MET A 294 -10.18 -1.49 -28.13
CA MET A 294 -10.33 -0.14 -27.56
C MET A 294 -11.77 0.02 -27.06
N GLY A 295 -12.17 -0.87 -26.15
CA GLY A 295 -13.47 -0.84 -25.49
C GLY A 295 -13.31 -0.46 -24.03
N ASP A 296 -13.90 0.68 -23.66
CA ASP A 296 -14.27 1.10 -22.31
C ASP A 296 -13.14 1.40 -21.30
N LEU A 297 -12.46 2.54 -21.50
CA LEU A 297 -11.66 3.25 -20.49
C LEU A 297 -12.35 4.43 -19.73
N PRO A 298 -13.66 4.77 -19.83
CA PRO A 298 -14.23 5.91 -19.09
C PRO A 298 -14.51 5.62 -17.61
N GLY A 299 -14.69 4.36 -17.19
CA GLY A 299 -15.07 4.02 -15.81
C GLY A 299 -13.94 4.23 -14.78
N LEU A 300 -12.69 4.02 -15.17
CA LEU A 300 -11.54 4.04 -14.26
C LEU A 300 -11.14 5.47 -13.86
N HIS A 301 -11.44 6.44 -14.72
CA HIS A 301 -11.27 7.86 -14.39
C HIS A 301 -12.36 8.33 -13.41
N GLN A 302 -13.60 7.87 -13.56
CA GLN A 302 -14.71 8.24 -12.68
C GLN A 302 -14.48 7.81 -11.22
N GLU A 303 -14.01 6.58 -10.99
CA GLU A 303 -13.71 6.10 -9.63
C GLU A 303 -12.57 6.88 -8.96
N ARG A 304 -11.54 7.27 -9.73
CA ARG A 304 -10.45 8.10 -9.23
C ARG A 304 -10.93 9.50 -8.86
N PHE A 305 -11.81 10.09 -9.66
CA PHE A 305 -12.42 11.38 -9.35
C PHE A 305 -13.30 11.32 -8.10
N SER A 306 -14.17 10.31 -7.96
CA SER A 306 -15.00 10.17 -6.75
C SER A 306 -14.18 9.91 -5.48
N HIS A 307 -13.05 9.21 -5.57
CA HIS A 307 -12.16 9.03 -4.43
C HIS A 307 -11.44 10.34 -4.04
N LEU A 308 -10.99 11.12 -5.02
CA LEU A 308 -10.36 12.41 -4.79
C LEU A 308 -11.35 13.41 -4.17
N GLU A 309 -12.59 13.44 -4.65
CA GLU A 309 -13.67 14.28 -4.15
C GLU A 309 -13.99 14.00 -2.67
N LYS A 310 -14.06 12.72 -2.27
CA LYS A 310 -14.23 12.34 -0.86
C LYS A 310 -13.07 12.82 0.02
N ARG A 311 -11.84 12.78 -0.48
CA ARG A 311 -10.67 13.26 0.27
C ARG A 311 -10.68 14.77 0.43
N VAL A 312 -11.07 15.50 -0.61
CA VAL A 312 -11.21 16.97 -0.56
C VAL A 312 -12.29 17.36 0.46
N GLN A 313 -13.46 16.72 0.43
CA GLN A 313 -14.54 16.97 1.41
C GLN A 313 -14.11 16.65 2.85
N GLY A 314 -13.27 15.62 3.05
CA GLY A 314 -12.69 15.32 4.37
C GLY A 314 -11.79 16.44 4.88
N VAL A 315 -10.89 16.95 4.04
CA VAL A 315 -10.00 18.07 4.38
C VAL A 315 -10.78 19.37 4.63
N GLU A 316 -11.81 19.64 3.83
CA GLU A 316 -12.67 20.82 4.02
C GLU A 316 -13.41 20.79 5.35
N LYS A 317 -13.86 19.59 5.78
CA LYS A 317 -14.51 19.42 7.08
C LYS A 317 -13.53 19.64 8.24
N GLU A 318 -12.33 19.06 8.17
CA GLU A 318 -11.29 19.25 9.18
C GLU A 318 -10.86 20.73 9.27
N LEU A 319 -10.73 21.41 8.13
CA LEU A 319 -10.40 22.84 8.08
C LEU A 319 -11.48 23.69 8.74
N LYS A 320 -12.76 23.37 8.51
CA LYS A 320 -13.89 24.07 9.14
C LYS A 320 -13.91 23.87 10.66
N GLU A 321 -13.60 22.66 11.14
CA GLU A 321 -13.50 22.39 12.57
C GLU A 321 -12.36 23.17 13.22
N VAL A 322 -11.19 23.25 12.57
CA VAL A 322 -10.08 24.09 13.03
C VAL A 322 -10.51 25.56 13.11
N GLN A 323 -11.18 26.07 12.08
CA GLN A 323 -11.66 27.45 12.04
C GLN A 323 -12.67 27.74 13.15
N ASP A 324 -13.62 26.84 13.41
CA ASP A 324 -14.59 26.97 14.50
C ASP A 324 -13.91 26.97 15.87
N ASN A 325 -12.88 26.13 16.05
CA ASN A 325 -12.10 26.09 17.28
C ASN A 325 -11.29 27.38 17.48
N THR A 326 -10.70 27.94 16.42
CA THR A 326 -10.01 29.24 16.46
C THR A 326 -10.98 30.36 16.86
N ASN A 327 -12.19 30.39 16.28
CA ASN A 327 -13.20 31.39 16.62
C ASN A 327 -13.68 31.29 18.08
N LYS A 328 -13.80 30.07 18.62
CA LYS A 328 -14.11 29.87 20.04
C LYS A 328 -13.00 30.41 20.95
N ILE A 329 -11.74 30.17 20.61
CA ILE A 329 -10.59 30.68 21.37
C ILE A 329 -10.57 32.21 21.36
N LEU A 330 -10.77 32.84 20.20
CA LEU A 330 -10.84 34.30 20.10
C LEU A 330 -11.96 34.88 20.96
N LYS A 331 -13.15 34.25 20.97
CA LYS A 331 -14.28 34.70 21.81
C LYS A 331 -14.00 34.59 23.31
N ILE A 332 -13.23 33.58 23.75
CA ILE A 332 -12.81 33.46 25.15
C ILE A 332 -11.85 34.60 25.51
N LEU A 333 -10.86 34.87 24.65
CA LEU A 333 -9.90 35.95 24.86
C LEU A 333 -10.54 37.35 24.88
N GLU A 334 -11.58 37.57 24.08
CA GLU A 334 -12.35 38.81 24.09
C GLU A 334 -13.19 38.98 25.37
N SER A 335 -13.58 37.89 26.03
CA SER A 335 -14.38 37.94 27.26
C SER A 335 -13.57 38.18 28.54
N GLU A 336 -12.23 38.09 28.46
CA GLU A 336 -11.32 38.30 29.61
C GLU A 336 -10.76 39.73 29.69
N ASN A 337 -11.02 40.59 28.70
CA ASN A 337 -10.65 42.01 28.68
C ASN A 337 -11.83 42.92 29.02
#